data_AF-A0A087MFK3-F1
#
_entry.id   AF-A0A087MFK3-F1
#
_cell.length_a   1.000
_cell.length_b   1.000
_cell.length_c   1.000
_cell.angle_alpha   90.00
_cell.angle_beta   90.00
_cell.angle_gamma   90.00
#
_symmetry.space_group_name_H-M   'P 1'
#
loop_
_entity.id
_entity.type
_entity.pdbx_description
1 polymer ?
#
loop_
_entity_poly.entity_id
_entity_poly.type
_entity_poly.pdbx_seq_one_letter_code
_entity_poly.pdbx_strand_id
1 'polypeptide(L)'
;MNDEVVQTAAPQEDKTIALITHLSGIIASFIVPLIIWLINKDKPEKAWITGQAKEALNFQITIVLAWIVAIVLSFVAIGFLLYPVIWIGNLVFCILAGVAANKGENYRYPVTIRLIS
;
A
#
# COMPACT_ATOMS: atom_id res chain seq x y z
N MET A 1 -38.67 5.90 8.27
CA MET A 1 -37.96 6.22 7.01
C MET A 1 -36.57 5.69 7.23
N ASN A 2 -36.21 4.60 6.55
CA ASN A 2 -34.95 3.91 6.81
C ASN A 2 -33.84 4.77 6.26
N ASP A 3 -32.98 5.28 7.14
CA ASP A 3 -31.71 5.87 6.76
C ASP A 3 -30.81 4.74 6.25
N GLU A 4 -31.02 4.34 4.99
CA GLU A 4 -29.98 3.67 4.24
C GLU A 4 -28.82 4.65 4.23
N VAL A 5 -27.80 4.34 5.03
CA VAL A 5 -26.49 4.96 4.92
C VAL A 5 -26.02 4.61 3.51
N VAL A 6 -26.35 5.47 2.55
CA VAL A 6 -25.82 5.41 1.19
C VAL A 6 -24.31 5.50 1.38
N GLN A 7 -23.63 4.36 1.23
CA GLN A 7 -22.19 4.31 1.22
C GLN A 7 -21.75 5.11 -0.01
N THR A 8 -21.54 6.40 0.17
CA THR A 8 -21.11 7.30 -0.89
C THR A 8 -19.79 6.78 -1.42
N ALA A 9 -19.76 6.42 -2.70
CA ALA A 9 -18.53 5.98 -3.35
C ALA A 9 -17.43 7.03 -3.10
N ALA A 10 -16.19 6.58 -2.85
CA ALA A 10 -15.07 7.47 -2.59
C ALA A 10 -14.97 8.55 -3.70
N PRO A 11 -14.66 9.81 -3.35
CA PRO A 11 -14.48 10.87 -4.34
C PRO A 11 -13.45 10.48 -5.42
N GLN A 12 -13.62 10.98 -6.65
CA GLN A 12 -12.69 10.67 -7.75
C GLN A 12 -11.26 11.12 -7.43
N GLU A 13 -11.10 12.27 -6.77
CA GLU A 13 -9.79 12.74 -6.30
C GLU A 13 -9.15 11.75 -5.33
N ASP A 14 -9.94 11.21 -4.39
CA ASP A 14 -9.47 10.26 -3.41
C ASP A 14 -9.00 8.96 -4.07
N LYS A 15 -9.74 8.46 -5.07
CA LYS A 15 -9.35 7.29 -5.86
C LYS A 15 -8.02 7.50 -6.59
N THR A 16 -7.84 8.68 -7.19
CA THR A 16 -6.58 9.04 -7.87
C THR A 16 -5.41 9.12 -6.88
N ILE A 17 -5.62 9.72 -5.71
CA ILE A 17 -4.59 9.77 -4.66
C ILE A 17 -4.25 8.37 -4.16
N ALA A 18 -5.24 7.49 -3.97
CA ALA A 18 -5.02 6.11 -3.54
C ALA A 18 -4.26 5.30 -4.61
N LEU A 19 -4.63 5.43 -5.88
CA LEU A 19 -3.88 4.85 -7.01
C LEU A 19 -2.41 5.26 -6.97
N ILE A 20 -2.13 6.56 -6.87
CA ILE A 20 -0.77 7.10 -6.80
C ILE A 20 -0.05 6.58 -5.55
N THR A 21 -0.75 6.50 -4.42
CA THR A 21 -0.21 6.00 -3.15
C THR A 21 0.31 4.58 -3.32
N HIS A 22 -0.45 3.68 -3.95
CA HIS A 22 0.00 2.31 -4.21
C HIS A 22 1.13 2.25 -5.24
N LEU A 23 1.00 2.94 -6.38
CA LEU A 23 2.01 2.88 -7.45
C LEU A 23 3.35 3.51 -7.04
N SER A 24 3.32 4.55 -6.22
CA SER A 24 4.52 5.20 -5.70
C SER A 24 5.43 4.25 -4.93
N GLY A 25 4.89 3.19 -4.32
CA GLY A 25 5.65 2.16 -3.63
C GLY A 25 6.66 1.41 -4.52
N ILE A 26 6.50 1.46 -5.85
CA ILE A 26 7.44 0.86 -6.80
C ILE A 26 8.79 1.61 -6.80
N ILE A 27 8.77 2.95 -6.68
CA ILE A 27 9.95 3.80 -6.86
C ILE A 27 10.35 4.59 -5.60
N ALA A 28 9.37 4.96 -4.78
CA ALA A 28 9.54 5.81 -3.59
C ALA A 28 9.35 5.04 -2.28
N SER A 29 9.10 3.73 -2.37
CA SER A 29 8.86 2.85 -1.24
C SER A 29 7.82 3.41 -0.25
N PHE A 30 8.06 3.34 1.05
CA PHE A 30 7.13 3.74 2.10
C PHE A 30 6.94 5.25 2.25
N ILE A 31 7.77 6.08 1.59
CA ILE A 31 7.80 7.54 1.81
C ILE A 31 6.47 8.17 1.41
N VAL A 32 5.98 7.90 0.20
CA VAL A 32 4.73 8.50 -0.28
C VAL A 32 3.51 8.00 0.51
N PRO A 33 3.31 6.69 0.74
CA PRO A 33 2.26 6.20 1.64
C PRO A 33 2.30 6.81 3.05
N LEU A 34 3.50 7.01 3.60
CA LEU A 34 3.68 7.66 4.90
C LEU A 34 3.19 9.11 4.88
N ILE A 35 3.59 9.89 3.87
CA ILE A 35 3.15 11.29 3.72
C ILE A 35 1.63 11.36 3.57
N ILE A 36 1.05 10.55 2.69
CA ILE A 36 -0.41 10.54 2.46
C ILE A 36 -1.16 10.14 3.73
N TRP A 37 -0.65 9.15 4.49
CA TRP A 37 -1.24 8.79 5.77
C TRP A 37 -1.16 9.96 6.78
N LEU A 38 0.01 10.58 6.95
CA LEU A 38 0.20 11.68 7.92
C LEU A 38 -0.67 12.90 7.61
N ILE A 39 -0.89 13.24 6.35
CA ILE A 39 -1.70 14.40 5.93
C ILE A 39 -3.21 14.17 6.19
N ASN A 40 -3.65 12.91 6.20
CA ASN A 40 -5.08 12.55 6.25
C ASN A 40 -5.52 11.86 7.55
N LYS A 41 -4.59 11.39 8.39
CA LYS A 41 -4.89 10.52 9.55
C LYS A 41 -5.85 11.13 10.58
N ASP A 42 -5.90 12.46 10.69
CA ASP A 42 -6.71 13.17 11.69
C ASP A 42 -8.02 13.74 11.09
N LYS A 43 -8.37 13.36 9.84
CA LYS A 43 -9.54 13.83 9.09
C LYS A 43 -10.58 12.72 8.94
N PRO A 44 -11.68 12.70 9.71
CA PRO A 44 -12.70 11.64 9.65
C PRO A 44 -13.30 11.44 8.25
N GLU A 45 -13.49 12.53 7.51
CA GLU A 45 -14.00 12.52 6.14
C GLU A 45 -13.03 11.89 5.12
N LYS A 46 -11.75 11.70 5.49
CA LYS A 46 -10.73 11.04 4.68
C LYS A 46 -10.45 9.60 5.10
N ALA A 47 -11.34 8.97 5.88
CA ALA A 47 -11.17 7.62 6.40
C ALA A 47 -10.79 6.58 5.31
N TRP A 48 -11.38 6.68 4.11
CA TRP A 48 -11.09 5.76 3.01
C TRP A 48 -9.65 5.91 2.47
N ILE A 49 -9.18 7.13 2.16
CA ILE A 49 -7.77 7.35 1.76
C ILE A 49 -6.83 6.93 2.88
N THR A 50 -7.15 7.27 4.13
CA THR A 50 -6.33 6.90 5.28
C THR A 50 -6.16 5.39 5.38
N GLY A 51 -7.22 4.61 5.08
CA GLY A 51 -7.14 3.15 4.96
C GLY A 51 -6.20 2.67 3.84
N GLN A 52 -6.32 3.23 2.63
CA GLN A 52 -5.45 2.91 1.49
C GLN A 52 -3.98 3.23 1.79
N ALA A 53 -3.72 4.41 2.37
CA ALA A 53 -2.39 4.85 2.73
C ALA A 53 -1.76 3.98 3.83
N LYS A 54 -2.52 3.58 4.86
CA LYS A 54 -2.04 2.63 5.89
C LYS A 54 -1.69 1.27 5.29
N GLU A 55 -2.55 0.73 4.43
CA GLU A 55 -2.33 -0.60 3.84
C GLU A 55 -1.12 -0.58 2.87
N ALA A 56 -0.97 0.48 2.06
CA ALA A 56 0.23 0.68 1.24
C ALA A 56 1.51 0.87 2.08
N LEU A 57 1.43 1.65 3.16
CA LEU A 57 2.55 1.89 4.08
C LEU A 57 3.02 0.60 4.76
N ASN A 58 2.09 -0.19 5.29
CA ASN A 58 2.36 -1.49 5.88
C ASN A 58 3.01 -2.45 4.88
N PHE A 59 2.52 -2.47 3.64
CA PHE A 59 3.12 -3.28 2.58
C PHE A 59 4.54 -2.85 2.24
N GLN A 60 4.77 -1.55 2.07
CA GLN A 60 6.12 -1.05 1.76
C GLN A 60 7.11 -1.30 2.91
N ILE A 61 6.68 -1.20 4.17
CA ILE A 61 7.51 -1.63 5.31
C ILE A 61 7.81 -3.14 5.23
N THR A 62 6.83 -3.96 4.86
CA THR A 62 7.02 -5.41 4.67
C THR A 62 8.06 -5.69 3.58
N ILE A 63 8.02 -4.95 2.47
CA ILE A 63 8.98 -5.07 1.36
C ILE A 63 10.38 -4.63 1.79
N VAL A 64 10.51 -3.55 2.56
CA VAL A 64 11.81 -3.11 3.13
C VAL A 64 12.39 -4.19 4.04
N LEU A 65 11.57 -4.81 4.90
CA LEU A 65 12.02 -5.92 5.75
C LEU A 65 12.45 -7.13 4.91
N ALA A 66 11.72 -7.45 3.85
CA ALA A 66 12.09 -8.52 2.91
C ALA A 66 13.45 -8.24 2.25
N TRP A 67 13.72 -6.99 1.85
CA TRP A 67 15.02 -6.58 1.33
C TRP A 67 16.14 -6.74 2.36
N ILE A 68 15.92 -6.34 3.60
CA ILE A 68 16.90 -6.50 4.68
C ILE A 68 17.25 -7.99 4.86
N VAL A 69 16.24 -8.86 4.92
CA VAL A 69 16.44 -10.32 5.03
C VAL A 69 17.22 -10.85 3.81
N ALA A 70 16.85 -10.43 2.60
CA ALA A 70 17.54 -10.87 1.39
C ALA A 70 19.01 -10.43 1.38
N ILE A 71 19.32 -9.20 1.80
CA ILE A 71 20.70 -8.69 1.92
C ILE A 71 21.51 -9.52 2.91
N VAL A 72 20.94 -9.85 4.08
CA VAL A 72 21.61 -10.69 5.08
C VAL A 72 21.85 -12.11 4.55
N LEU A 73 20.89 -12.70 3.84
CA LEU A 73 21.06 -14.03 3.24
C LEU A 73 22.02 -14.05 2.04
N SER A 74 22.32 -12.89 1.44
CA SER A 74 23.30 -12.80 0.35
C SER A 74 24.73 -13.10 0.82
N PHE A 75 25.04 -12.96 2.11
CA PHE A 75 26.33 -13.38 2.68
C PHE A 75 26.61 -14.89 2.54
N VAL A 76 25.56 -15.70 2.38
CA VAL A 76 25.64 -17.15 2.07
C VAL A 76 25.14 -17.47 0.65
N ALA A 77 25.16 -16.48 -0.25
CA ALA A 77 24.73 -16.55 -1.66
C ALA A 77 23.24 -16.84 -1.93
N ILE A 78 22.44 -17.27 -0.93
CA ILE A 78 21.01 -17.58 -1.12
C ILE A 78 20.17 -16.32 -1.36
N GLY A 79 20.55 -15.19 -0.76
CA GLY A 79 19.79 -13.94 -0.83
C GLY A 79 19.55 -13.41 -2.25
N PHE A 80 20.50 -13.64 -3.18
CA PHE A 80 20.37 -13.19 -4.57
C PHE A 80 19.15 -13.78 -5.29
N LEU A 81 18.72 -14.99 -4.91
CA LEU A 81 17.52 -15.61 -5.48
C LEU A 81 16.23 -14.88 -5.07
N LEU A 82 16.24 -14.18 -3.94
CA LEU A 82 15.08 -13.46 -3.43
C LEU A 82 14.89 -12.10 -4.10
N TYR A 83 15.95 -11.49 -4.64
CA TYR A 83 15.89 -10.16 -5.24
C TYR A 83 14.84 -10.04 -6.35
N PRO A 84 14.83 -10.92 -7.39
CA PRO A 84 13.80 -10.85 -8.41
C PRO A 84 12.40 -11.15 -7.86
N VAL A 85 12.29 -12.05 -6.88
CA VAL A 85 10.99 -12.40 -6.26
C VAL A 85 10.38 -11.19 -5.53
N ILE A 86 11.19 -10.51 -4.71
CA ILE A 86 10.76 -9.31 -3.98
C ILE A 86 10.40 -8.18 -4.95
N TRP A 87 11.25 -7.93 -5.96
CA TRP A 87 11.02 -6.86 -6.91
C TRP A 87 9.76 -7.09 -7.76
N ILE A 88 9.59 -8.29 -8.33
CA ILE A 88 8.39 -8.64 -9.12
C ILE A 88 7.15 -8.65 -8.24
N GLY A 89 7.23 -9.21 -7.03
CA GLY A 89 6.11 -9.22 -6.08
C GLY A 89 5.66 -7.82 -5.70
N ASN A 90 6.60 -6.92 -5.40
CA ASN A 90 6.31 -5.50 -5.14
C ASN A 90 5.59 -4.85 -6.33
N LEU A 91 6.13 -5.03 -7.54
CA LEU A 91 5.57 -4.46 -8.76
C LEU A 91 4.14 -4.94 -9.01
N VAL A 92 3.91 -6.25 -9.01
CA VAL A 92 2.60 -6.85 -9.28
C VAL A 92 1.57 -6.40 -8.24
N PHE A 93 1.90 -6.50 -6.95
CA PHE A 93 0.93 -6.15 -5.91
C PHE A 93 0.63 -4.65 -5.86
N CYS A 94 1.61 -3.76 -6.11
CA CYS A 94 1.35 -2.32 -6.22
C CYS A 94 0.42 -1.99 -7.40
N ILE A 95 0.57 -2.66 -8.55
CA ILE A 95 -0.32 -2.48 -9.70
C ILE A 95 -1.73 -2.98 -9.37
N LEU A 96 -1.88 -4.19 -8.80
CA LEU A 96 -3.19 -4.74 -8.42
C LEU A 96 -3.91 -3.85 -7.41
N ALA A 97 -3.20 -3.39 -6.38
CA ALA A 97 -3.76 -2.48 -5.39
C ALA A 97 -4.14 -1.13 -5.99
N GLY A 98 -3.28 -0.56 -6.85
CA GLY A 98 -3.58 0.69 -7.55
C GLY A 98 -4.81 0.59 -8.46
N VAL A 99 -4.93 -0.48 -9.24
CA VAL A 99 -6.09 -0.72 -10.11
C VAL A 99 -7.38 -0.87 -9.30
N ALA A 100 -7.34 -1.61 -8.19
CA ALA A 100 -8.48 -1.75 -7.29
C ALA A 100 -8.86 -0.40 -6.64
N ALA A 101 -7.87 0.35 -6.14
CA ALA A 101 -8.07 1.68 -5.57
C ALA A 101 -8.69 2.67 -6.57
N ASN A 102 -8.29 2.62 -7.84
CA ASN A 102 -8.86 3.45 -8.90
C ASN A 102 -10.34 3.12 -9.18
N LYS A 103 -10.77 1.89 -8.92
CA LYS A 103 -12.19 1.51 -8.95
C LYS A 103 -12.96 1.96 -7.70
N GLY A 104 -12.25 2.35 -6.63
CA GLY A 104 -12.82 2.64 -5.31
C GLY A 104 -12.94 1.41 -4.42
N GLU A 105 -12.27 0.30 -4.79
CA GLU A 105 -12.28 -0.94 -4.03
C GLU A 105 -11.18 -0.93 -2.96
N ASN A 106 -11.40 -1.64 -1.86
CA ASN A 106 -10.38 -1.85 -0.85
C ASN A 106 -9.55 -3.08 -1.21
N TYR A 107 -8.30 -2.88 -1.60
CA TYR A 107 -7.35 -3.97 -1.79
C TYR A 107 -6.61 -4.28 -0.49
N ARG A 108 -6.51 -5.56 -0.13
CA ARG A 108 -5.64 -6.00 0.97
C ARG A 108 -4.47 -6.79 0.40
N TYR A 109 -3.26 -6.36 0.74
CA TYR A 109 -2.06 -7.06 0.34
C TYR A 109 -2.06 -8.46 0.98
N PRO A 110 -1.88 -9.54 0.18
CA PRO A 110 -1.87 -10.90 0.70
C PRO A 110 -0.71 -11.14 1.68
N VAL A 111 0.46 -10.54 1.40
CA VAL A 111 1.67 -10.65 2.21
C VAL A 111 2.03 -9.27 2.74
N THR A 112 1.48 -8.93 3.90
CA THR A 112 1.67 -7.63 4.57
C THR A 112 1.64 -7.79 6.08
N ILE A 113 2.62 -7.18 6.76
CA ILE A 113 2.64 -7.00 8.20
C ILE A 113 1.91 -5.69 8.51
N ARG A 114 0.83 -5.76 9.30
CA ARG A 114 -0.02 -4.60 9.61
C ARG A 114 0.36 -4.00 10.94
N LEU A 115 1.31 -3.07 10.90
CA LEU A 115 1.81 -2.36 12.07
C LEU A 115 0.88 -1.20 12.45
N ILE A 116 0.29 -0.56 11.44
CA ILE A 116 -0.62 0.57 11.62
C ILE A 116 -2.03 0.11 11.23
N SER A 117 -2.95 0.04 12.20
CA SER A 117 -4.37 -0.27 12.01
C SER A 117 -5.24 0.97 12.12
#